data_AF-A0A291W359-F1
#
_entry.id   AF-A0A291W359-F1
#
_cell.length_a   1.000
_cell.length_b   1.000
_cell.length_c   1.000
_cell.angle_alpha   90.00
_cell.angle_beta   90.00
_cell.angle_gamma   90.00
#
_symmetry.space_group_name_H-M   'P 1'
#
loop_
_entity.id
_entity.type
_entity.pdbx_description
1 polymer ?
#
loop_
_entity_poly.entity_id
_entity_poly.type
_entity_poly.pdbx_seq_one_letter_code
_entity_poly.pdbx_strand_id
1 'polypeptide(L)'
;MQPGPHLPETDEPEALEFLQLAQSLPFSTPYTGEIVDWITRTSSAQPQPEDAGLSPPGRAVAALRRYSSSDGLAAGEVAARMRDVAHAIALVNNDHYSAEPAHSAPRDARQIASRHEVRRLCVTAGTARSLAGPGRAVVIVQPSDEHDVYWPLGNVIRTGPRLGAEERLGREVLAILAPHVRLADRLSCEGSGVLVQTRPEAVEVAWWSPEPAAESGADIPDPWTLGGVRSLCSTLLRSEGMTISQHTGALLVSR
;
A
#
# COMPACT_ATOMS: atom_id res chain seq x y z
N MET A 1 13.02 -9.43 -14.76
CA MET A 1 13.96 -9.38 -13.63
C MET A 1 13.25 -8.73 -12.47
N GLN A 2 12.89 -9.49 -11.43
CA GLN A 2 12.40 -8.86 -10.20
C GLN A 2 13.57 -8.12 -9.54
N PRO A 3 13.40 -6.85 -9.14
CA PRO A 3 14.41 -6.19 -8.31
C PRO A 3 14.56 -7.03 -7.03
N GLY A 4 15.81 -7.36 -6.69
CA GLY A 4 16.10 -8.07 -5.44
C GLY A 4 15.57 -7.28 -4.24
N PRO A 5 15.33 -7.94 -3.10
CA PRO A 5 14.79 -7.27 -1.91
C PRO A 5 15.70 -6.09 -1.54
N HIS A 6 15.13 -4.88 -1.63
CA HIS A 6 15.79 -3.65 -1.22
C HIS A 6 16.07 -3.77 0.28
N LEU A 7 17.34 -3.71 0.66
CA LEU A 7 17.72 -3.63 2.06
C LEU A 7 17.59 -2.18 2.52
N PRO A 8 17.35 -1.96 3.82
CA PRO A 8 17.40 -0.62 4.40
C PRO A 8 18.81 -0.05 4.13
N GLU A 9 18.89 0.91 3.23
CA GLU A 9 20.09 1.70 3.06
C GLU A 9 20.20 2.61 4.28
N THR A 10 21.10 2.26 5.20
CA THR A 10 21.74 3.19 6.16
C THR A 10 20.87 3.86 7.23
N ASP A 11 19.54 3.85 7.13
CA ASP A 11 18.65 4.54 8.05
C ASP A 11 18.39 3.71 9.33
N GLU A 12 18.89 4.23 10.46
CA GLU A 12 18.69 3.68 11.80
C GLU A 12 17.24 3.25 12.14
N PRO A 13 16.18 4.05 11.85
CA PRO A 13 14.81 3.63 12.16
C PRO A 13 14.36 2.42 11.34
N GLU A 14 14.78 2.31 10.09
CA GLU A 14 14.41 1.18 9.23
C GLU A 14 15.13 -0.09 9.66
N ALA A 15 16.40 0.02 10.06
CA ALA A 15 17.16 -1.09 10.64
C ALA A 15 16.57 -1.57 11.98
N LEU A 16 16.08 -0.67 12.83
CA LEU A 16 15.37 -1.03 14.06
C LEU A 16 14.07 -1.77 13.77
N GLU A 17 13.25 -1.26 12.84
CA GLU A 17 12.01 -1.92 12.43
C GLU A 17 12.30 -3.31 11.84
N PHE A 18 13.36 -3.43 11.03
CA PHE A 18 13.80 -4.71 10.48
C PHE A 18 14.08 -5.73 11.59
N LEU A 19 14.85 -5.36 12.60
CA LEU A 19 15.18 -6.25 13.73
C LEU A 19 13.93 -6.62 14.54
N GLN A 20 13.04 -5.66 14.78
CA GLN A 20 11.78 -5.91 15.48
C GLN A 20 10.90 -6.92 14.72
N LEU A 21 10.79 -6.78 13.40
CA LEU A 21 10.07 -7.72 12.54
C LEU A 21 10.76 -9.09 12.48
N ALA A 22 12.09 -9.14 12.47
CA ALA A 22 12.82 -10.40 12.51
C ALA A 22 12.55 -11.19 13.81
N GLN A 23 12.32 -10.49 14.92
CA GLN A 23 12.03 -11.06 16.24
C GLN A 23 10.53 -11.17 16.55
N SER A 24 9.63 -10.77 15.64
CA SER A 24 8.19 -10.67 15.95
C SER A 24 7.48 -12.01 16.08
N LEU A 25 8.14 -13.12 15.74
CA LEU A 25 7.60 -14.47 15.76
C LEU A 25 8.63 -15.44 16.32
N PRO A 26 8.19 -16.48 17.05
CA PRO A 26 9.08 -17.53 17.51
C PRO A 26 9.76 -18.21 16.31
N PHE A 27 10.96 -18.73 16.56
CA PHE A 27 11.64 -19.61 15.63
C PHE A 27 11.21 -21.06 15.89
N SER A 28 11.24 -21.86 14.85
CA SER A 28 10.93 -23.30 14.86
C SER A 28 11.91 -24.05 15.75
N THR A 29 13.17 -23.63 15.75
CA THR A 29 14.21 -24.15 16.63
C THR A 29 14.38 -23.27 17.87
N PRO A 30 14.37 -23.84 19.08
CA PRO A 30 14.31 -23.05 20.33
C PRO A 30 15.55 -22.19 20.56
N TYR A 31 16.71 -22.58 20.02
CA TYR A 31 17.97 -21.86 20.18
C TYR A 31 18.20 -20.75 19.13
N THR A 32 17.39 -20.66 18.08
CA THR A 32 17.62 -19.67 17.00
C THR A 32 17.36 -18.24 17.45
N GLY A 33 16.40 -18.05 18.36
CA GLY A 33 16.23 -16.75 19.02
C GLY A 33 17.50 -16.33 19.76
N GLU A 34 18.11 -17.25 20.52
CA GLU A 34 19.35 -16.97 21.27
C GLU A 34 20.52 -16.64 20.34
N ILE A 35 20.62 -17.32 19.18
CA ILE A 35 21.63 -17.02 18.15
C ILE A 35 21.42 -15.60 17.60
N VAL A 36 20.19 -15.25 17.22
CA VAL A 36 19.86 -13.91 16.70
C VAL A 36 20.17 -12.81 17.73
N ASP A 37 19.80 -13.04 19.00
CA ASP A 37 20.07 -12.11 20.10
C ASP A 37 21.57 -11.96 20.38
N TRP A 38 22.31 -13.07 20.34
CA TRP A 38 23.76 -13.07 20.50
C TRP A 38 24.46 -12.31 19.37
N ILE A 39 24.08 -12.55 18.11
CA ILE A 39 24.62 -11.83 16.95
C ILE A 39 24.34 -10.34 17.08
N THR A 40 23.09 -9.97 17.38
CA THR A 40 22.63 -8.58 17.49
C THR A 40 23.39 -7.81 18.58
N ARG A 41 23.60 -8.42 19.75
CA ARG A 41 24.37 -7.80 20.83
C ARG A 41 25.85 -7.68 20.48
N THR A 42 26.44 -8.73 19.92
CA THR A 42 27.88 -8.78 19.62
C THR A 42 28.25 -7.79 18.53
N SER A 43 27.49 -7.71 17.44
CA SER A 43 27.73 -6.75 16.34
C SER A 43 27.55 -5.29 16.76
N SER A 44 26.70 -5.04 17.76
CA SER A 44 26.50 -3.70 18.32
C SER A 44 27.72 -3.28 19.17
N ALA A 45 28.26 -4.21 19.97
CA ALA A 45 29.38 -3.97 20.88
C ALA A 45 30.76 -4.03 20.22
N GLN A 46 30.92 -4.85 19.18
CA GLN A 46 32.19 -5.10 18.48
C GLN A 46 31.99 -4.87 16.98
N PRO A 47 32.04 -3.59 16.52
CA PRO A 47 31.90 -3.28 15.10
C PRO A 47 33.05 -3.88 14.29
N GLN A 48 32.72 -4.50 13.16
CA GLN A 48 33.72 -4.92 12.18
C GLN A 48 34.18 -3.70 11.35
N PRO A 49 35.40 -3.72 10.78
CA PRO A 49 35.92 -2.61 9.98
C PRO A 49 35.03 -2.29 8.75
N GLU A 50 34.42 -3.32 8.17
CA GLU A 50 33.47 -3.24 7.05
C GLU A 50 32.13 -2.59 7.41
N ASP A 51 31.81 -2.50 8.70
CA ASP A 51 30.59 -1.88 9.22
C ASP A 51 30.80 -0.40 9.62
N ALA A 52 31.95 0.17 9.23
CA ALA A 52 32.29 1.56 9.52
C ALA A 52 31.25 2.50 8.89
N GLY A 53 30.61 3.32 9.72
CA GLY A 53 29.56 4.26 9.31
C GLY A 53 28.13 3.73 9.47
N LEU A 54 27.93 2.47 9.84
CA LEU A 54 26.61 1.93 10.16
C LEU A 54 26.22 2.23 11.62
N SER A 55 24.95 2.57 11.80
CA SER A 55 24.30 2.63 13.12
C SER A 55 24.34 1.26 13.80
N PRO A 56 24.31 1.16 15.15
CA PRO A 56 24.25 -0.12 15.86
C PRO A 56 23.20 -1.11 15.31
N PRO A 57 21.94 -0.73 15.03
CA PRO A 57 20.97 -1.64 14.42
C PRO A 57 21.33 -2.00 12.98
N GLY A 58 21.89 -1.08 12.19
CA GLY A 58 22.41 -1.37 10.86
C GLY A 58 23.52 -2.44 10.89
N ARG A 59 24.41 -2.38 11.87
CA ARG A 59 25.46 -3.42 12.09
C ARG A 59 24.87 -4.78 12.43
N ALA A 60 23.82 -4.82 13.25
CA ALA A 60 23.13 -6.07 13.58
C ALA A 60 22.45 -6.69 12.36
N VAL A 61 21.76 -5.90 11.54
CA VAL A 61 21.17 -6.38 10.28
C VAL A 61 22.25 -6.92 9.34
N ALA A 62 23.38 -6.21 9.19
CA ALA A 62 24.51 -6.65 8.38
C ALA A 62 25.12 -7.96 8.90
N ALA A 63 25.32 -8.08 10.22
CA ALA A 63 25.84 -9.29 10.84
C ALA A 63 24.90 -10.50 10.68
N LEU A 64 23.59 -10.29 10.85
CA LEU A 64 22.58 -11.34 10.61
C LEU A 64 22.54 -11.78 9.14
N ARG A 65 22.76 -10.86 8.20
CA ARG A 65 22.86 -11.18 6.77
C ARG A 65 24.12 -11.98 6.43
N ARG A 66 25.26 -11.65 7.04
CA ARG A 66 26.47 -12.46 6.91
C ARG A 66 26.24 -13.86 7.48
N TYR A 67 25.65 -13.94 8.66
CA TYR A 67 25.33 -15.23 9.31
C TYR A 67 24.37 -16.08 8.48
N SER A 68 23.33 -15.47 7.90
CA SER A 68 22.35 -16.19 7.07
C SER A 68 22.93 -16.78 5.79
N SER A 69 24.10 -16.31 5.37
CA SER A 69 24.86 -16.83 4.22
C SER A 69 25.94 -17.82 4.61
N SER A 70 26.06 -18.16 5.90
CA SER A 70 27.04 -19.12 6.44
C SER A 70 26.45 -20.51 6.61
N ASP A 71 27.30 -21.50 6.82
CA ASP A 71 26.90 -22.88 7.18
C ASP A 71 26.63 -23.05 8.70
N GLY A 72 26.34 -21.93 9.38
CA GLY A 72 26.05 -21.92 10.82
C GLY A 72 24.75 -22.63 11.18
N LEU A 73 24.61 -23.01 12.47
CA LEU A 73 23.39 -23.62 12.98
C LEU A 73 22.19 -22.70 12.77
N ALA A 74 21.10 -23.25 12.24
CA ALA A 74 19.89 -22.49 11.90
C ALA A 74 20.09 -21.29 10.94
N ALA A 75 21.24 -21.19 10.25
CA ALA A 75 21.47 -20.14 9.25
C ALA A 75 20.40 -20.12 8.17
N GLY A 76 19.88 -21.29 7.75
CA GLY A 76 18.77 -21.39 6.81
C GLY A 76 17.45 -20.82 7.33
N GLU A 77 17.15 -20.99 8.62
CA GLU A 77 15.95 -20.42 9.25
C GLU A 77 16.08 -18.90 9.40
N VAL A 78 17.26 -18.43 9.81
CA VAL A 78 17.58 -17.00 9.83
C VAL A 78 17.48 -16.40 8.41
N ALA A 79 17.99 -17.09 7.39
CA ALA A 79 17.90 -16.67 5.99
C ALA A 79 16.45 -16.58 5.50
N ALA A 80 15.59 -17.53 5.87
CA ALA A 80 14.17 -17.46 5.56
C ALA A 80 13.53 -16.23 6.23
N ARG A 81 13.74 -16.04 7.55
CA ARG A 81 13.19 -14.90 8.28
C ARG A 81 13.66 -13.55 7.71
N MET A 82 14.95 -13.41 7.41
CA MET A 82 15.50 -12.19 6.80
C MET A 82 14.87 -11.88 5.43
N ARG A 83 14.63 -12.92 4.61
CA ARG A 83 13.92 -12.76 3.32
C ARG A 83 12.47 -12.35 3.50
N ASP A 84 11.77 -12.95 4.47
CA ASP A 84 10.37 -12.62 4.75
C ASP A 84 10.20 -11.18 5.25
N VAL A 85 11.11 -10.70 6.10
CA VAL A 85 11.14 -9.30 6.56
C VAL A 85 11.42 -8.34 5.40
N ALA A 86 12.47 -8.61 4.61
CA ALA A 86 12.81 -7.74 3.49
C ALA A 86 11.68 -7.68 2.45
N HIS A 87 11.03 -8.81 2.19
CA HIS A 87 9.84 -8.88 1.33
C HIS A 87 8.68 -8.06 1.91
N ALA A 88 8.38 -8.20 3.20
CA ALA A 88 7.33 -7.44 3.86
C ALA A 88 7.57 -5.91 3.80
N ILE A 89 8.81 -5.47 4.02
CA ILE A 89 9.18 -4.05 3.94
C ILE A 89 9.01 -3.53 2.52
N ALA A 90 9.47 -4.27 1.52
CA ALA A 90 9.36 -3.88 0.10
C ALA A 90 7.89 -3.86 -0.37
N LEU A 91 7.08 -4.81 0.10
CA LEU A 91 5.67 -4.94 -0.26
C LEU A 91 4.83 -3.81 0.37
N VAL A 92 5.06 -3.51 1.65
CA VAL A 92 4.24 -2.59 2.45
C VAL A 92 4.93 -1.23 2.58
N ASN A 93 4.43 -0.25 1.84
CA ASN A 93 5.04 1.09 1.78
C ASN A 93 4.19 2.20 2.38
N ASN A 94 2.86 2.08 2.31
CA ASN A 94 1.93 3.08 2.84
C ASN A 94 1.87 3.01 4.37
N ASP A 95 1.57 4.13 5.02
CA ASP A 95 1.49 4.20 6.48
C ASP A 95 0.30 3.41 7.06
N HIS A 96 -0.78 3.30 6.28
CA HIS A 96 -2.02 2.67 6.73
C HIS A 96 -2.71 1.92 5.61
N TYR A 97 -3.46 0.89 5.99
CA TYR A 97 -4.22 0.04 5.12
C TYR A 97 -5.62 -0.18 5.68
N SER A 98 -6.62 -0.27 4.81
CA SER A 98 -7.94 -0.79 5.17
C SER A 98 -7.92 -2.30 4.91
N ALA A 99 -8.18 -3.09 5.95
CA ALA A 99 -8.49 -4.49 5.76
C ALA A 99 -9.88 -4.60 5.11
N GLU A 100 -9.97 -5.40 4.05
CA GLU A 100 -11.25 -5.85 3.54
C GLU A 100 -11.84 -6.83 4.56
N PRO A 101 -13.09 -6.62 5.03
CA PRO A 101 -13.68 -7.54 5.97
C PRO A 101 -13.75 -8.93 5.34
N ALA A 102 -13.30 -9.95 6.07
CA ALA A 102 -13.57 -11.34 5.74
C ALA A 102 -15.08 -11.50 5.43
N HIS A 103 -15.44 -12.39 4.50
CA HIS A 103 -16.80 -12.51 3.95
C HIS A 103 -17.92 -12.74 5.00
N SER A 104 -17.54 -13.02 6.25
CA SER A 104 -18.40 -13.29 7.41
C SER A 104 -18.42 -12.17 8.47
N ALA A 105 -17.65 -11.08 8.33
CA ALA A 105 -17.63 -9.98 9.29
C ALA A 105 -18.67 -8.87 8.96
N PRO A 106 -19.31 -8.26 9.97
CA PRO A 106 -20.25 -7.15 9.74
C PRO A 106 -19.57 -5.99 9.02
N ARG A 107 -20.21 -5.51 7.94
CA ARG A 107 -19.70 -4.52 6.96
C ARG A 107 -19.22 -3.19 7.54
N ASP A 108 -19.61 -2.89 8.78
CA ASP A 108 -19.33 -1.63 9.47
C ASP A 108 -18.01 -1.62 10.26
N ALA A 109 -17.32 -2.76 10.40
CA ALA A 109 -16.03 -2.85 11.06
C ALA A 109 -14.88 -2.91 10.03
N ARG A 110 -14.67 -1.84 9.25
CA ARG A 110 -13.42 -1.70 8.49
C ARG A 110 -12.27 -1.49 9.47
N GLN A 111 -11.45 -2.53 9.65
CA GLN A 111 -10.26 -2.44 10.48
C GLN A 111 -9.16 -1.70 9.71
N ILE A 112 -8.71 -0.59 10.27
CA ILE A 112 -7.53 0.11 9.76
C ILE A 112 -6.31 -0.54 10.42
N ALA A 113 -5.40 -1.04 9.59
CA ALA A 113 -4.12 -1.61 10.01
C ALA A 113 -2.99 -0.62 9.68
N SER A 114 -2.09 -0.42 10.63
CA SER A 114 -0.86 0.34 10.42
C SER A 114 0.11 -0.42 9.52
N ARG A 115 1.06 0.30 8.91
CA ARG A 115 2.18 -0.26 8.15
C ARG A 115 2.88 -1.38 8.90
N HIS A 116 3.19 -1.14 10.17
CA HIS A 116 3.90 -2.09 11.01
C HIS A 116 3.09 -3.38 11.23
N GLU A 117 1.77 -3.26 11.44
CA GLU A 117 0.89 -4.43 11.59
C GLU A 117 0.82 -5.26 10.30
N VAL A 118 0.64 -4.61 9.14
CA VAL A 118 0.59 -5.31 7.84
C VAL A 118 1.94 -5.98 7.54
N ARG A 119 3.07 -5.32 7.83
CA ARG A 119 4.41 -5.92 7.70
C ARG A 119 4.56 -7.16 8.58
N ARG A 120 4.14 -7.10 9.85
CA ARG A 120 4.19 -8.25 10.77
C ARG A 120 3.34 -9.42 10.25
N LEU A 121 2.15 -9.14 9.71
CA LEU A 121 1.29 -10.16 9.09
C LEU A 121 1.95 -10.78 7.86
N CYS A 122 2.60 -9.97 7.00
CA CYS A 122 3.36 -10.47 5.86
C CYS A 122 4.55 -11.35 6.28
N VAL A 123 5.28 -10.98 7.35
CA VAL A 123 6.36 -11.81 7.90
C VAL A 123 5.82 -13.14 8.44
N THR A 124 4.63 -13.14 9.03
CA THR A 124 3.97 -14.34 9.54
C THR A 124 3.53 -15.26 8.41
N ALA A 125 2.94 -14.69 7.36
CA ALA A 125 2.55 -15.43 6.18
C ALA A 125 3.78 -15.93 5.39
N GLY A 126 4.88 -15.16 5.42
CA GLY A 126 6.10 -15.40 4.66
C GLY A 126 5.98 -14.96 3.20
N THR A 127 7.12 -14.98 2.51
CA THR A 127 7.26 -14.70 1.06
C THR A 127 6.34 -15.55 0.19
N ALA A 128 6.07 -16.79 0.58
CA ALA A 128 5.24 -17.71 -0.20
C ALA A 128 3.75 -17.34 -0.24
N ARG A 129 3.26 -16.55 0.71
CA ARG A 129 1.82 -16.25 0.89
C ARG A 129 1.50 -14.76 0.94
N SER A 130 2.51 -13.90 0.83
CA SER A 130 2.33 -12.44 0.81
C SER A 130 2.57 -11.91 -0.59
N LEU A 131 1.56 -11.31 -1.20
CA LEU A 131 1.57 -10.91 -2.61
C LEU A 131 1.18 -9.45 -2.78
N ALA A 132 1.73 -8.83 -3.82
CA ALA A 132 1.28 -7.53 -4.30
C ALA A 132 0.00 -7.72 -5.13
N GLY A 133 -1.08 -7.07 -4.70
CA GLY A 133 -2.32 -6.95 -5.44
C GLY A 133 -2.36 -5.68 -6.30
N PRO A 134 -3.43 -5.51 -7.10
CA PRO A 134 -3.66 -4.30 -7.89
C PRO A 134 -3.73 -3.06 -6.98
N GLY A 135 -3.29 -1.90 -7.47
CA GLY A 135 -3.35 -0.65 -6.70
C GLY A 135 -2.45 -0.62 -5.46
N ARG A 136 -1.36 -1.41 -5.44
CA ARG A 136 -0.47 -1.60 -4.28
C ARG A 136 -1.19 -2.20 -3.07
N ALA A 137 -2.28 -2.93 -3.29
CA ALA A 137 -2.90 -3.76 -2.26
C ALA A 137 -1.91 -4.84 -1.80
N VAL A 138 -2.06 -5.27 -0.55
CA VAL A 138 -1.29 -6.36 0.01
C VAL A 138 -2.25 -7.51 0.26
N VAL A 139 -1.99 -8.64 -0.39
CA VAL A 139 -2.81 -9.85 -0.27
C VAL A 139 -2.05 -10.87 0.56
N ILE A 140 -2.67 -11.35 1.63
CA ILE A 140 -2.12 -12.38 2.50
C ILE A 140 -2.99 -13.63 2.34
N VAL A 141 -2.40 -14.68 1.80
CA VAL A 141 -3.07 -15.99 1.65
C VAL A 141 -2.98 -16.74 2.98
N GLN A 142 -4.13 -17.07 3.54
CA GLN A 142 -4.23 -17.86 4.76
C GLN A 142 -3.97 -19.35 4.47
N PRO A 143 -3.61 -20.17 5.48
CA PRO A 143 -3.43 -21.60 5.31
C PRO A 143 -4.70 -22.35 4.86
N SER A 144 -5.87 -21.74 5.03
CA SER A 144 -7.20 -22.25 4.64
C SER A 144 -7.59 -21.92 3.19
N ASP A 145 -6.67 -21.39 2.37
CA ASP A 145 -6.94 -20.82 1.03
C ASP A 145 -7.87 -19.59 1.01
N GLU A 146 -8.20 -19.04 2.18
CA GLU A 146 -8.81 -17.72 2.31
C GLU A 146 -7.75 -16.62 2.10
N HIS A 147 -8.19 -15.40 1.78
CA HIS A 147 -7.28 -14.29 1.54
C HIS A 147 -7.73 -13.03 2.28
N ASP A 148 -6.78 -12.38 2.94
CA ASP A 148 -6.95 -11.06 3.51
C ASP A 148 -6.37 -10.03 2.55
N VAL A 149 -7.17 -9.02 2.20
CA VAL A 149 -6.76 -7.95 1.29
C VAL A 149 -6.65 -6.64 2.08
N TYR A 150 -5.48 -6.03 1.99
CA TYR A 150 -5.17 -4.76 2.63
C TYR A 150 -5.00 -3.70 1.55
N TRP A 151 -5.94 -2.76 1.50
CA TRP A 151 -5.94 -1.67 0.54
C TRP A 151 -5.22 -0.46 1.13
N PRO A 152 -4.23 0.13 0.44
CA PRO A 152 -3.51 1.27 0.97
C PRO A 152 -4.46 2.46 1.12
N LEU A 153 -4.46 3.04 2.30
CA LEU A 153 -5.05 4.36 2.51
C LEU A 153 -3.94 5.35 2.14
N GLY A 154 -4.19 6.24 1.18
CA GLY A 154 -3.22 7.28 0.83
C GLY A 154 -2.84 8.11 2.06
N ASN A 155 -1.85 9.00 1.92
CA ASN A 155 -1.28 9.82 3.02
C ASN A 155 -2.29 10.75 3.74
N VAL A 156 -3.59 10.63 3.45
CA VAL A 156 -4.71 11.26 4.14
C VAL A 156 -5.23 10.30 5.21
N ILE A 157 -4.45 10.05 6.25
CA ILE A 157 -5.04 9.74 7.56
C ILE A 157 -4.84 10.98 8.43
N ARG A 158 -5.81 11.89 8.31
CA ARG A 158 -6.17 12.75 9.44
C ARG A 158 -6.63 11.82 10.55
N THR A 159 -5.94 11.89 11.67
CA THR A 159 -6.33 11.32 12.95
C THR A 159 -7.83 11.55 13.23
N GLY A 160 -8.62 10.47 13.29
CA GLY A 160 -9.92 10.49 13.97
C GLY A 160 -11.03 9.67 13.28
N PRO A 161 -11.86 8.94 14.06
CA PRO A 161 -13.01 8.23 13.55
C PRO A 161 -14.20 9.18 13.42
N ARG A 162 -14.35 9.88 12.30
CA ARG A 162 -15.64 10.42 11.83
C ARG A 162 -15.63 10.52 10.31
N LEU A 163 -16.35 9.62 9.66
CA LEU A 163 -16.59 9.65 8.23
C LEU A 163 -17.43 10.90 7.90
N GLY A 164 -16.79 11.94 7.37
CA GLY A 164 -17.41 13.21 7.00
C GLY A 164 -18.57 13.01 6.01
N ALA A 165 -19.49 13.97 5.94
CA ALA A 165 -20.61 13.91 5.00
C ALA A 165 -20.12 13.89 3.54
N GLU A 166 -18.98 14.53 3.30
CA GLU A 166 -18.31 14.72 2.02
C GLU A 166 -17.68 13.40 1.53
N GLU A 167 -17.17 12.58 2.45
CA GLU A 167 -16.57 11.28 2.11
C GLU A 167 -17.62 10.18 1.88
N ARG A 168 -18.82 10.35 2.48
CA ARG A 168 -20.01 9.59 2.09
C ARG A 168 -20.50 10.01 0.71
N LEU A 169 -20.61 11.32 0.46
CA LEU A 169 -20.99 11.86 -0.84
C LEU A 169 -20.01 11.41 -1.94
N GLY A 170 -18.70 11.40 -1.66
CA GLY A 170 -17.67 10.96 -2.62
C GLY A 170 -17.85 9.51 -3.04
N ARG A 171 -18.23 8.63 -2.10
CA ARG A 171 -18.53 7.22 -2.40
C ARG A 171 -19.84 7.06 -3.15
N GLU A 172 -20.87 7.84 -2.84
CA GLU A 172 -22.14 7.83 -3.59
C GLU A 172 -21.89 8.27 -5.04
N VAL A 173 -21.16 9.36 -5.26
CA VAL A 173 -20.76 9.84 -6.58
C VAL A 173 -19.97 8.78 -7.35
N LEU A 174 -19.00 8.12 -6.70
CA LEU A 174 -18.24 7.03 -7.33
C LEU A 174 -19.13 5.83 -7.70
N ALA A 175 -20.05 5.43 -6.81
CA ALA A 175 -20.94 4.30 -7.06
C ALA A 175 -21.90 4.56 -8.24
N ILE A 176 -22.33 5.80 -8.41
CA ILE A 176 -23.20 6.22 -9.53
C ILE A 176 -22.40 6.29 -10.83
N LEU A 177 -21.16 6.79 -10.79
CA LEU A 177 -20.38 7.03 -12.01
C LEU A 177 -19.63 5.77 -12.51
N ALA A 178 -19.11 4.93 -11.62
CA ALA A 178 -18.29 3.76 -11.97
C ALA A 178 -18.93 2.81 -13.01
N PRO A 179 -20.25 2.57 -13.03
CA PRO A 179 -20.88 1.72 -14.05
C PRO A 179 -20.94 2.35 -15.45
N HIS A 180 -20.81 3.68 -15.55
CA HIS A 180 -21.11 4.44 -16.76
C HIS A 180 -19.90 5.14 -17.37
N VAL A 181 -18.85 5.40 -16.58
CA VAL A 181 -17.65 6.09 -17.03
C VAL A 181 -16.39 5.39 -16.54
N ARG A 182 -15.34 5.43 -17.36
CA ARG A 182 -14.00 5.01 -16.95
C ARG A 182 -13.47 5.97 -15.89
N LEU A 183 -13.24 5.49 -14.68
CA LEU A 183 -12.62 6.28 -13.62
C LEU A 183 -11.12 6.39 -13.87
N ALA A 184 -10.59 7.62 -13.81
CA ALA A 184 -9.17 7.88 -13.83
C ALA A 184 -8.63 7.85 -12.39
N ASP A 185 -7.51 7.16 -12.21
CA ASP A 185 -6.70 7.28 -11.01
C ASP A 185 -5.50 8.18 -11.33
N ARG A 186 -5.36 9.29 -10.59
CA ARG A 186 -4.19 10.18 -10.74
C ARG A 186 -2.87 9.47 -10.44
N LEU A 187 -2.91 8.34 -9.73
CA LEU A 187 -1.73 7.58 -9.34
C LEU A 187 -1.33 6.52 -10.37
N SER A 188 -2.23 6.10 -11.26
CA SER A 188 -1.93 5.09 -12.29
C SER A 188 -1.33 5.68 -13.56
N CYS A 189 -1.51 6.99 -13.81
CA CYS A 189 -1.06 7.69 -15.03
C CYS A 189 -1.53 7.04 -16.35
N GLU A 190 -2.48 6.10 -16.32
CA GLU A 190 -2.88 5.32 -17.49
C GLU A 190 -4.25 5.74 -18.06
N GLY A 191 -4.20 6.48 -19.17
CA GLY A 191 -5.35 6.76 -20.04
C GLY A 191 -6.29 7.86 -19.58
N SER A 192 -7.22 8.24 -20.47
CA SER A 192 -8.23 9.27 -20.20
C SER A 192 -9.40 8.72 -19.36
N GLY A 193 -9.88 9.50 -18.40
CA GLY A 193 -10.93 9.07 -17.47
C GLY A 193 -11.51 10.18 -16.59
N VAL A 194 -12.53 9.83 -15.81
CA VAL A 194 -13.21 10.73 -14.86
C VAL A 194 -12.56 10.60 -13.49
N LEU A 195 -12.09 11.71 -12.94
CA LEU A 195 -11.48 11.78 -11.61
C LEU A 195 -12.52 12.29 -10.61
N VAL A 196 -12.73 11.56 -9.51
CA VAL A 196 -13.59 12.00 -8.40
C VAL A 196 -12.72 12.28 -7.19
N GLN A 197 -12.77 13.50 -6.66
CA GLN A 197 -11.97 13.94 -5.52
C GLN A 197 -12.86 14.55 -4.44
N THR A 198 -12.70 14.10 -3.21
CA THR A 198 -13.38 14.72 -2.06
C THR A 198 -12.60 15.96 -1.63
N ARG A 199 -13.24 17.14 -1.69
CA ARG A 199 -12.73 18.39 -1.11
C ARG A 199 -13.47 18.70 0.21
N PRO A 200 -12.96 19.60 1.07
CA PRO A 200 -13.53 19.87 2.39
C PRO A 200 -15.00 20.32 2.41
N GLU A 201 -15.56 20.76 1.27
CA GLU A 201 -16.93 21.31 1.19
C GLU A 201 -17.75 20.73 0.01
N ALA A 202 -17.15 19.92 -0.86
CA ALA A 202 -17.79 19.38 -2.05
C ALA A 202 -17.02 18.18 -2.62
N VAL A 203 -17.68 17.39 -3.44
CA VAL A 203 -17.03 16.34 -4.25
C VAL A 203 -16.79 16.90 -5.65
N GLU A 204 -15.54 16.94 -6.08
CA GLU A 204 -15.15 17.40 -7.41
C GLU A 204 -15.08 16.23 -8.38
N VAL A 205 -15.74 16.37 -9.54
CA VAL A 205 -15.67 15.44 -10.66
C VAL A 205 -14.98 16.16 -11.82
N ALA A 206 -13.73 15.78 -12.10
CA ALA A 206 -12.88 16.37 -13.13
C ALA A 206 -12.58 15.37 -14.25
N TRP A 207 -12.02 15.87 -15.36
CA TRP A 207 -11.66 15.04 -16.51
C TRP A 207 -10.16 15.01 -16.65
N TRP A 208 -9.62 13.81 -16.78
CA TRP A 208 -8.20 13.60 -16.99
C TRP A 208 -7.97 12.99 -18.37
N SER A 209 -6.99 13.53 -19.10
CA SER A 209 -6.42 12.93 -20.29
C SER A 209 -4.91 13.08 -20.19
N PRO A 210 -4.12 11.99 -20.36
CA PRO A 210 -2.69 12.15 -20.59
C PRO A 210 -2.50 13.01 -21.84
N GLU A 211 -1.45 13.84 -21.87
CA GLU A 211 -1.13 14.67 -23.03
C GLU A 211 -1.16 13.83 -24.31
N PRO A 212 -1.68 14.38 -25.43
CA PRO A 212 -1.78 13.63 -26.67
C PRO A 212 -0.37 13.23 -27.10
N ALA A 213 -0.06 11.93 -27.00
CA ALA A 213 1.07 11.36 -27.70
C ALA A 213 0.84 11.66 -29.19
N ALA A 214 1.72 12.48 -29.75
CA ALA A 214 1.76 12.76 -31.17
C ALA A 214 1.96 11.42 -31.89
N GLU A 215 0.89 10.83 -32.44
CA GLU A 215 0.88 9.92 -33.59
C GLU A 215 -0.50 9.25 -33.72
N SER A 216 -1.40 9.88 -34.49
CA SER A 216 -2.16 9.26 -35.59
C SER A 216 -3.33 10.16 -35.95
N GLY A 217 -3.27 10.72 -37.17
CA GLY A 217 -4.28 11.61 -37.73
C GLY A 217 -5.62 10.92 -38.03
N ALA A 218 -6.42 10.73 -36.99
CA ALA A 218 -7.85 10.50 -37.12
C ALA A 218 -8.59 11.66 -36.43
N ASP A 219 -9.17 12.53 -37.25
CA ASP A 219 -10.01 13.67 -36.88
C ASP A 219 -11.38 13.18 -36.38
N ILE A 220 -11.37 12.34 -35.32
CA ILE A 220 -12.57 11.86 -34.66
C ILE A 220 -12.77 12.74 -33.43
N PRO A 221 -13.84 13.54 -33.36
CA PRO A 221 -14.16 14.30 -32.16
C PRO A 221 -14.37 13.32 -31.01
N ASP A 222 -13.42 13.33 -30.09
CA ASP A 222 -13.49 12.48 -28.92
C ASP A 222 -14.68 12.92 -28.04
N PRO A 223 -15.60 12.05 -27.59
CA PRO A 223 -16.63 12.41 -26.59
C PRO A 223 -16.08 13.14 -25.35
N TRP A 224 -14.77 13.02 -25.08
CA TRP A 224 -14.02 13.82 -24.10
C TRP A 224 -13.84 15.30 -24.48
N THR A 225 -13.68 15.62 -25.78
CA THR A 225 -13.54 17.00 -26.30
C THR A 225 -14.87 17.69 -26.60
N LEU A 226 -15.92 16.95 -26.95
CA LEU A 226 -17.27 17.51 -27.20
C LEU A 226 -18.15 17.66 -25.95
N GLY A 227 -17.62 17.39 -24.75
CA GLY A 227 -18.38 17.56 -23.49
C GLY A 227 -19.50 16.54 -23.26
N GLY A 228 -19.52 15.43 -24.02
CA GLY A 228 -20.53 14.37 -23.90
C GLY A 228 -20.43 13.65 -22.55
N VAL A 229 -19.22 13.33 -22.11
CA VAL A 229 -18.96 12.70 -20.80
C VAL A 229 -19.33 13.64 -19.64
N ARG A 230 -19.06 14.94 -19.79
CA ARG A 230 -19.46 15.95 -18.80
C ARG A 230 -20.97 16.02 -18.64
N SER A 231 -21.70 16.04 -19.75
CA SER A 231 -23.17 16.04 -19.76
C SER A 231 -23.73 14.75 -19.17
N LEU A 232 -23.13 13.60 -19.51
CA LEU A 232 -23.50 12.29 -18.95
C LEU A 232 -23.35 12.25 -17.42
N CYS A 233 -22.17 12.59 -16.89
CA CYS A 233 -21.93 12.64 -15.44
C CYS A 233 -22.89 13.60 -14.76
N SER A 234 -23.12 14.78 -15.35
CA SER A 234 -24.06 15.75 -14.79
C SER A 234 -25.50 15.23 -14.75
N THR A 235 -25.94 14.46 -15.75
CA THR A 235 -27.29 13.90 -15.81
C THR A 235 -27.46 12.76 -14.79
N LEU A 236 -26.49 11.84 -14.72
CA LEU A 236 -26.52 10.70 -13.78
C LEU A 236 -26.54 11.16 -12.32
N LEU A 237 -25.75 12.18 -11.98
CA LEU A 237 -25.70 12.69 -10.61
C LEU A 237 -26.97 13.48 -10.25
N ARG A 238 -27.56 14.21 -11.21
CA ARG A 238 -28.85 14.90 -10.99
C ARG A 238 -30.03 13.94 -10.86
N SER A 239 -30.03 12.82 -11.59
CA SER A 239 -31.10 11.81 -11.47
C SER A 239 -31.14 11.17 -10.08
N GLU A 240 -30.01 11.16 -9.39
CA GLU A 240 -29.87 10.69 -8.00
C GLU A 240 -30.07 11.81 -6.95
N GLY A 241 -30.57 12.99 -7.39
CA GLY A 241 -30.93 14.10 -6.51
C GLY A 241 -29.76 14.95 -6.01
N MET A 242 -28.58 14.88 -6.64
CA MET A 242 -27.42 15.68 -6.25
C MET A 242 -27.43 17.08 -6.87
N THR A 243 -26.97 18.06 -6.11
CA THR A 243 -26.80 19.44 -6.58
C THR A 243 -25.44 19.57 -7.26
N ILE A 244 -25.44 20.10 -8.49
CA ILE A 244 -24.22 20.23 -9.30
C ILE A 244 -23.99 21.68 -9.66
N SER A 245 -22.85 22.23 -9.23
CA SER A 245 -22.35 23.53 -9.69
C SER A 245 -21.19 23.32 -10.66
N GLN A 246 -21.16 24.10 -11.74
CA GLN A 246 -20.08 24.04 -12.72
C GLN A 246 -18.95 24.96 -12.29
N HIS A 247 -17.74 24.40 -12.16
CA HIS A 247 -16.53 25.18 -11.93
C HIS A 247 -15.58 24.96 -13.12
N THR A 248 -14.71 25.93 -13.41
CA THR A 248 -13.76 25.88 -14.53
C THR A 248 -13.03 24.53 -14.59
N GLY A 249 -13.37 23.69 -15.57
CA GLY A 249 -12.73 22.38 -15.73
C GLY A 249 -13.23 21.24 -14.83
N ALA A 250 -14.31 21.41 -14.04
CA ALA A 250 -14.88 20.36 -13.19
C ALA A 250 -16.39 20.52 -12.89
N LEU A 251 -17.01 19.48 -12.33
CA LEU A 251 -18.31 19.54 -11.65
C LEU A 251 -18.09 19.47 -10.14
N LEU A 252 -18.66 20.40 -9.40
CA LEU A 252 -18.73 20.33 -7.95
C LEU A 252 -20.09 19.77 -7.55
N VAL A 253 -20.04 18.67 -6.81
CA VAL A 253 -21.20 17.92 -6.35
C VAL A 253 -21.37 18.16 -4.86
N SER A 254 -22.55 18.61 -4.50
CA SER A 254 -22.99 18.78 -3.11
C SER A 254 -24.36 18.14 -2.93
N ARG A 255 -24.73 17.89 -1.69
CA ARG A 255 -26.08 17.50 -1.32
C ARG A 255 -26.78 18.66 -0.64
#